data_AF-A0A3B3ZPV8-F1
#
_entry.id   AF-A0A3B3ZPV8-F1
#
_cell.length_a   1.000
_cell.length_b   1.000
_cell.length_c   1.000
_cell.angle_alpha   90.00
_cell.angle_beta   90.00
_cell.angle_gamma   90.00
#
_symmetry.space_group_name_H-M   'P 1'
#
loop_
_entity.id
_entity.type
_entity.pdbx_description
1 polymer ?
#
loop_
_entity_poly.entity_id
_entity_poly.type
_entity_poly.pdbx_seq_one_letter_code
_entity_poly.pdbx_strand_id
1 'polypeptide(L)'
;MHRSYQPLKPVTNRYLQQKWDQENFDYHRKKVMSALPAVDTKGSKTPSHVQLKLKKLQLQDERLTIIDRDNRLLASRLASIVCSRGLVDHCNHYHIKSLNADRRRQELQIMGRQNLDIYRRLSSRQSEYRKQVWLQDWERTSRLREDISRYPPLSRDKQVRNMPLEKKEAIHSFMTTQKCLEFAVGEELQTELSFKRNRFE
;
A
#
# COMPACT_ATOMS: atom_id res chain seq x y z
N MET A 1 -22.38 -21.69 90.83
CA MET A 1 -23.65 -22.45 90.93
C MET A 1 -23.35 -23.94 91.11
N HIS A 2 -23.02 -24.39 92.32
CA HIS A 2 -22.71 -25.82 92.60
C HIS A 2 -23.86 -26.59 93.24
N ARG A 3 -24.96 -25.90 93.57
CA ARG A 3 -26.14 -26.48 94.24
C ARG A 3 -27.00 -27.31 93.27
N SER A 4 -26.98 -26.97 91.98
CA SER A 4 -27.68 -27.69 90.90
C SER A 4 -26.87 -28.85 90.32
N TYR A 5 -25.59 -28.98 90.67
CA TYR A 5 -24.74 -30.07 90.22
C TYR A 5 -25.09 -31.37 90.97
N GLN A 6 -25.42 -32.40 90.20
CA GLN A 6 -25.82 -33.72 90.70
C GLN A 6 -24.72 -34.74 90.39
N PRO A 7 -23.92 -35.15 91.39
CA PRO A 7 -22.87 -36.13 91.19
C PRO A 7 -23.47 -37.54 91.03
N LEU A 8 -22.90 -38.35 90.15
CA LEU A 8 -23.35 -39.72 89.88
C LEU A 8 -23.08 -40.69 91.04
N LYS A 9 -22.13 -40.36 91.91
CA LYS A 9 -21.75 -41.13 93.09
C LYS A 9 -21.96 -40.27 94.34
N PRO A 10 -22.23 -40.87 95.51
CA PRO A 10 -22.28 -40.11 96.76
C PRO A 10 -20.91 -39.47 97.04
N VAL A 11 -20.90 -38.17 97.32
CA VAL A 11 -19.69 -37.39 97.57
C VAL A 11 -19.84 -36.54 98.82
N THR A 12 -18.73 -36.36 99.53
CA THR A 12 -18.68 -35.57 100.78
C THR A 12 -18.80 -34.08 100.50
N ASN A 13 -18.21 -33.58 99.40
CA ASN A 13 -18.27 -32.16 99.01
C ASN A 13 -18.62 -32.00 97.52
N ARG A 14 -19.82 -31.46 97.25
CA ARG A 14 -20.35 -31.28 95.88
C ARG A 14 -19.61 -30.21 95.07
N TYR A 15 -19.09 -29.17 95.72
CA TYR A 15 -18.40 -28.09 95.03
C TYR A 15 -17.07 -28.55 94.45
N LEU A 16 -16.28 -29.29 95.25
CA LEU A 16 -15.01 -29.86 94.79
C LEU A 16 -15.23 -30.89 93.70
N GLN A 17 -16.27 -31.73 93.82
CA GLN A 17 -16.60 -32.70 92.78
C GLN A 17 -16.96 -32.03 91.45
N GLN A 18 -17.79 -30.97 91.46
CA GLN A 18 -18.12 -30.22 90.24
C GLN A 18 -16.88 -29.64 89.55
N LYS A 19 -15.96 -29.07 90.35
CA LYS A 19 -14.68 -28.52 89.87
C LYS A 19 -13.85 -29.58 89.15
N TRP A 20 -13.67 -30.76 89.76
CA TRP A 20 -12.88 -31.84 89.19
C TRP A 20 -13.53 -32.46 87.95
N ASP A 21 -14.85 -32.63 87.96
CA ASP A 21 -15.57 -33.15 86.79
C ASP A 21 -15.46 -32.19 85.60
N GLN A 22 -15.56 -30.88 85.86
CA GLN A 22 -15.37 -29.87 84.82
C GLN A 22 -13.95 -29.89 84.28
N GLU A 23 -12.92 -29.94 85.13
CA GLU A 23 -11.53 -30.02 84.70
C GLU A 23 -11.24 -31.30 83.90
N ASN A 24 -11.77 -32.44 84.34
CA ASN A 24 -11.63 -33.71 83.62
C ASN A 24 -12.36 -33.68 82.26
N PHE A 25 -13.56 -33.09 82.22
CA PHE A 25 -14.30 -32.91 80.98
C PHE A 25 -13.55 -32.00 80.00
N ASP A 26 -13.02 -30.87 80.48
CA ASP A 26 -12.25 -29.94 79.67
C ASP A 26 -10.94 -30.58 79.19
N TYR A 27 -10.28 -31.37 80.04
CA TYR A 27 -9.09 -32.14 79.67
C TYR A 27 -9.39 -33.20 78.60
N HIS A 28 -10.48 -33.96 78.76
CA HIS A 28 -10.92 -34.93 77.78
C HIS A 28 -11.25 -34.25 76.44
N ARG A 29 -12.00 -33.14 76.47
CA ARG A 29 -12.33 -32.35 75.27
C ARG A 29 -11.08 -31.85 74.57
N LYS A 30 -10.08 -31.36 75.31
CA LYS A 30 -8.78 -30.96 74.73
C LYS A 30 -8.11 -32.14 74.01
N LYS A 31 -8.06 -33.32 74.63
CA LYS A 31 -7.49 -34.53 74.00
C LYS A 31 -8.24 -34.95 72.73
N VAL A 32 -9.58 -34.90 72.76
CA VAL A 32 -10.41 -35.22 71.60
C VAL A 32 -10.17 -34.22 70.48
N MET A 33 -10.08 -32.92 70.78
CA MET A 33 -9.82 -31.88 69.77
C MET A 33 -8.41 -31.95 69.18
N SER A 34 -7.41 -32.34 69.98
CA SER A 34 -6.03 -32.49 69.52
C SER A 34 -5.73 -33.87 68.91
N ALA A 35 -6.71 -34.77 68.86
CA ALA A 35 -6.50 -36.11 68.32
C ALA A 35 -6.26 -36.02 66.80
N LEU A 36 -5.09 -36.50 66.36
CA LEU A 36 -4.77 -36.61 64.94
C LEU A 36 -5.46 -37.85 64.34
N PRO A 37 -5.88 -37.82 63.06
CA PRO A 37 -6.39 -38.99 62.39
C PRO A 37 -5.29 -40.06 62.31
N ALA A 38 -5.66 -41.34 62.50
CA ALA A 38 -4.73 -42.46 62.45
C ALA A 38 -4.17 -42.72 61.03
N VAL A 39 -4.87 -42.26 60.00
CA VAL A 39 -4.48 -42.38 58.60
C VAL A 39 -4.40 -40.98 58.00
N ASP A 40 -3.24 -40.63 57.47
CA ASP A 40 -3.10 -39.42 56.67
C ASP A 40 -3.72 -39.66 55.28
N THR A 41 -4.79 -38.93 54.98
CA THR A 41 -5.46 -38.95 53.67
C THR A 41 -5.00 -37.82 52.76
N LYS A 42 -4.03 -37.01 53.17
CA LYS A 42 -3.52 -35.92 52.33
C LYS A 42 -2.70 -36.50 51.18
N GLY A 43 -3.07 -36.16 49.96
CA GLY A 43 -2.30 -36.48 48.77
C GLY A 43 -0.89 -35.89 48.85
N SER A 44 0.07 -36.56 48.21
CA SER A 44 1.42 -36.02 48.08
C SER A 44 1.40 -34.68 47.35
N LYS A 45 2.24 -33.74 47.81
CA LYS A 45 2.39 -32.44 47.14
C LYS A 45 2.93 -32.68 45.73
N THR A 46 2.24 -32.15 44.72
CA THR A 46 2.71 -32.24 43.34
C THR A 46 4.08 -31.58 43.23
N PRO A 47 5.10 -32.24 42.65
CA PRO A 47 6.41 -31.64 42.45
C PRO A 47 6.33 -30.38 41.57
N SER A 48 7.11 -29.36 41.91
CA SER A 48 7.09 -28.05 41.22
C SER A 48 7.35 -28.16 39.71
N HIS A 49 8.23 -29.06 39.27
CA HIS A 49 8.56 -29.26 37.86
C HIS A 49 7.40 -29.85 37.03
N VAL A 50 6.42 -30.50 37.69
CA VAL A 50 5.19 -30.98 37.05
C VAL A 50 4.20 -29.83 36.87
N GLN A 51 4.12 -28.94 37.86
CA GLN A 51 3.29 -27.74 37.80
C GLN A 51 3.85 -26.73 36.79
N LEU A 52 5.17 -26.60 36.70
CA LEU A 52 5.85 -25.62 35.86
C LEU A 52 7.02 -26.25 35.08
N LYS A 53 6.85 -26.35 33.76
CA LYS A 53 7.91 -26.83 32.84
C LYS A 53 8.87 -25.70 32.49
N LEU A 54 9.77 -25.37 33.41
CA LEU A 54 10.73 -24.25 33.25
C LEU A 54 11.52 -24.30 31.94
N LYS A 55 12.03 -25.47 31.53
CA LYS A 55 12.77 -25.63 30.26
C LYS A 55 11.91 -25.30 29.03
N LYS A 56 10.61 -25.62 29.06
CA LYS A 56 9.69 -25.28 27.97
C LYS A 56 9.51 -23.77 27.86
N LEU A 57 9.37 -23.08 29.00
CA LEU A 57 9.25 -21.62 29.04
C LEU A 57 10.52 -20.94 28.53
N GLN A 58 11.69 -21.40 28.98
CA GLN A 58 12.97 -20.90 28.50
C GLN A 58 13.12 -21.02 26.98
N LEU A 59 12.86 -22.20 26.41
CA LEU A 59 12.96 -22.41 24.96
C LEU A 59 11.96 -21.55 24.17
N GLN A 60 10.78 -21.30 24.72
CA GLN A 60 9.79 -20.42 24.11
C GLN A 60 10.28 -18.97 24.11
N ASP A 61 10.86 -18.51 25.21
CA ASP A 61 11.42 -17.17 25.33
C ASP A 61 12.59 -16.99 24.34
N GLU A 62 13.56 -17.91 24.34
CA GLU A 62 14.68 -17.91 23.39
C GLU A 62 14.18 -17.84 21.93
N ARG A 63 13.18 -18.65 21.56
CA ARG A 63 12.58 -18.61 20.23
C ARG A 63 11.95 -17.25 19.91
N LEU A 64 11.21 -16.65 20.86
CA LEU A 64 10.59 -15.35 20.67
C LEU A 64 11.63 -14.25 20.52
N THR A 65 12.72 -14.28 21.29
CA THR A 65 13.79 -13.27 21.15
C THR A 65 14.48 -13.30 19.78
N ILE A 66 14.66 -14.50 19.20
CA ILE A 66 15.19 -14.66 17.84
C ILE A 66 14.21 -14.06 16.81
N ILE A 67 12.93 -14.42 16.91
CA ILE A 67 11.88 -13.89 16.03
C ILE A 67 11.83 -12.36 16.10
N ASP A 68 11.85 -11.78 17.30
CA ASP A 68 11.79 -10.33 17.47
C ASP A 68 13.03 -9.62 16.90
N ARG A 69 14.21 -10.21 17.06
CA ARG A 69 15.45 -9.70 16.46
C ARG A 69 15.36 -9.70 14.95
N ASP A 70 14.90 -10.81 14.36
CA ASP A 70 14.79 -10.96 12.92
C ASP A 70 13.73 -10.02 12.33
N ASN A 71 12.58 -9.88 13.01
CA ASN A 71 11.52 -8.95 12.62
C ASN A 71 12.02 -7.50 12.64
N ARG A 72 12.79 -7.09 13.66
CA ARG A 72 13.40 -5.74 13.69
C ARG A 72 14.36 -5.51 12.54
N LEU A 73 15.19 -6.52 12.22
CA LEU A 73 16.15 -6.43 11.12
C LEU A 73 15.46 -6.37 9.76
N LEU A 74 14.41 -7.18 9.57
CA LEU A 74 13.57 -7.15 8.39
C LEU A 74 12.86 -5.79 8.22
N ALA A 75 12.25 -5.28 9.29
CA ALA A 75 11.58 -3.98 9.27
C ALA A 75 12.57 -2.85 8.93
N SER A 76 13.78 -2.87 9.47
CA SER A 76 14.82 -1.90 9.13
C SER A 76 15.24 -1.97 7.65
N ARG A 77 15.36 -3.18 7.08
CA ARG A 77 15.65 -3.37 5.65
C ARG A 77 14.51 -2.87 4.77
N LEU A 78 13.27 -3.21 5.11
CA LEU A 78 12.09 -2.74 4.39
C LEU A 78 11.96 -1.21 4.47
N ALA A 79 12.22 -0.61 5.63
CA ALA A 79 12.25 0.84 5.78
C ALA A 79 13.31 1.48 4.88
N SER A 80 14.51 0.88 4.81
CA SER A 80 15.58 1.32 3.90
C SER A 80 15.14 1.26 2.44
N ILE A 81 14.52 0.15 2.01
CA ILE A 81 14.01 -0.01 0.64
C ILE A 81 12.94 1.03 0.32
N VAL A 82 11.95 1.20 1.22
CA VAL A 82 10.85 2.15 1.03
C VAL A 82 11.34 3.60 1.00
N CYS A 83 12.33 3.94 1.83
CA CYS A 83 12.94 5.26 1.83
C CYS A 83 13.87 5.48 0.63
N SER A 84 14.47 4.41 0.09
CA SER A 84 15.28 4.50 -1.12
C SER A 84 14.36 4.77 -2.32
N ARG A 85 14.74 5.71 -3.19
CA ARG A 85 13.96 6.06 -4.40
C ARG A 85 14.06 5.01 -5.53
N GLY A 86 14.55 3.81 -5.22
CA GLY A 86 14.95 2.80 -6.19
C GLY A 86 16.26 3.17 -6.89
N LEU A 87 17.27 2.29 -6.84
CA LEU A 87 18.54 2.45 -7.56
C LEU A 87 18.52 1.80 -8.95
N VAL A 88 17.49 1.00 -9.24
CA VAL A 88 17.32 0.29 -10.51
C VAL A 88 16.40 1.13 -11.38
N ASP A 89 16.96 1.74 -12.42
CA ASP A 89 16.16 2.27 -13.51
C ASP A 89 15.69 1.13 -14.42
N HIS A 90 14.67 1.38 -15.24
CA HIS A 90 14.28 0.48 -16.32
C HIS A 90 15.12 0.73 -17.59
N CYS A 91 16.16 1.55 -17.47
CA CYS A 91 16.97 2.04 -18.57
C CYS A 91 18.18 1.13 -18.75
N ASN A 92 17.94 0.00 -19.41
CA ASN A 92 19.00 -0.90 -19.81
C ASN A 92 19.92 -0.24 -20.86
N HIS A 93 21.07 0.27 -20.44
CA HIS A 93 22.12 0.79 -21.30
C HIS A 93 22.92 -0.36 -21.95
N TYR A 94 22.28 -1.07 -22.88
CA TYR A 94 22.98 -2.04 -23.72
C TYR A 94 23.46 -1.39 -25.01
N HIS A 95 24.73 -1.59 -25.36
CA HIS A 95 25.19 -1.38 -26.73
C HIS A 95 24.55 -2.45 -27.62
N ILE A 96 23.53 -2.08 -28.39
CA ILE A 96 22.92 -2.97 -29.40
C ILE A 96 23.95 -3.17 -30.51
N LYS A 97 24.71 -4.27 -30.43
CA LYS A 97 25.64 -4.70 -31.48
C LYS A 97 24.87 -5.51 -32.51
N SER A 98 24.65 -4.94 -33.68
CA SER A 98 24.03 -5.62 -34.82
C SER A 98 25.01 -5.63 -35.97
N LEU A 99 25.30 -6.81 -36.54
CA LEU A 99 26.14 -6.93 -37.73
C LEU A 99 25.58 -6.12 -38.92
N ASN A 100 24.26 -5.86 -38.92
CA ASN A 100 23.57 -5.08 -39.94
C ASN A 100 23.39 -3.60 -39.56
N ALA A 101 24.07 -3.10 -38.52
CA ALA A 101 23.92 -1.71 -38.07
C ALA A 101 24.27 -0.70 -39.17
N ASP A 102 25.36 -0.95 -39.90
CA ASP A 102 25.81 -0.06 -40.98
C ASP A 102 24.87 -0.08 -42.17
N ARG A 103 24.38 -1.27 -42.57
CA ARG A 103 23.37 -1.42 -43.61
C ARG A 103 22.08 -0.68 -43.23
N ARG A 104 21.60 -0.85 -42.00
CA ARG A 104 20.41 -0.14 -41.49
C ARG A 104 20.63 1.37 -41.49
N ARG A 105 21.82 1.86 -41.14
CA ARG A 105 22.16 3.28 -41.16
C ARG A 105 22.14 3.84 -42.59
N GLN A 106 22.65 3.09 -43.56
CA GLN A 106 22.60 3.47 -44.97
C GLN A 106 21.16 3.51 -45.49
N GLU A 107 20.35 2.50 -45.18
CA GLU A 107 18.92 2.45 -45.53
C GLU A 107 18.17 3.65 -44.95
N LEU A 108 18.40 4.00 -43.68
CA LEU A 108 17.82 5.19 -43.05
C LEU A 108 18.21 6.50 -43.75
N GLN A 109 19.48 6.64 -44.16
CA GLN A 109 19.92 7.80 -44.93
C GLN A 109 19.24 7.88 -46.30
N ILE A 110 19.08 6.74 -46.99
CA ILE A 110 18.38 6.67 -48.27
C ILE A 110 16.91 7.06 -48.09
N MET A 111 16.22 6.47 -47.10
CA MET A 111 14.83 6.81 -46.79
C MET A 111 14.68 8.28 -46.42
N GLY A 112 15.60 8.84 -45.64
CA GLY A 112 15.60 10.26 -45.29
C GLY A 112 15.74 11.17 -46.51
N ARG A 113 16.64 10.85 -47.44
CA ARG A 113 16.79 11.60 -48.70
C ARG A 113 15.54 11.50 -49.57
N GLN A 114 14.97 10.30 -49.71
CA GLN A 114 13.75 10.09 -50.47
C GLN A 114 12.56 10.85 -49.89
N ASN A 115 12.40 10.84 -48.56
CA ASN A 115 11.35 11.57 -47.87
C ASN A 115 11.51 13.09 -48.06
N LEU A 116 12.75 13.61 -48.03
CA LEU A 116 13.03 15.01 -48.29
C LEU A 116 12.64 15.40 -49.73
N ASP A 117 12.95 14.55 -50.71
CA ASP A 117 12.57 14.79 -52.11
C ASP A 117 11.05 14.75 -52.30
N ILE A 118 10.35 13.82 -51.65
CA ILE A 118 8.88 13.78 -51.64
C ILE A 118 8.33 15.06 -51.01
N TYR A 119 8.85 15.46 -49.86
CA TYR A 119 8.43 16.69 -49.18
C TYR A 119 8.62 17.93 -50.05
N ARG A 120 9.76 18.04 -50.75
CA ARG A 120 10.02 19.13 -51.69
C ARG A 120 9.02 19.15 -52.84
N ARG A 121 8.68 17.98 -53.40
CA ARG A 121 7.68 17.86 -54.47
C ARG A 121 6.27 18.24 -53.99
N LEU A 122 5.89 17.82 -52.79
CA LEU A 122 4.60 18.17 -52.21
C LEU A 122 4.52 19.67 -51.89
N SER A 123 5.62 20.25 -51.40
CA SER A 123 5.70 21.66 -51.04
C SER A 123 5.74 22.60 -52.26
N SER A 124 6.42 22.18 -53.34
CA SER A 124 6.50 22.97 -54.58
C SER A 124 5.22 22.92 -55.39
N ARG A 125 4.43 21.85 -55.26
CA ARG A 125 3.15 21.70 -55.94
C ARG A 125 2.12 22.66 -55.33
N GLN A 126 1.66 23.62 -56.13
CA GLN A 126 0.54 24.48 -55.76
C GLN A 126 -0.74 23.64 -55.64
N SER A 127 -1.59 23.97 -54.67
CA SER A 127 -2.89 23.32 -54.54
C SER A 127 -3.78 23.71 -55.72
N GLU A 128 -4.25 22.71 -56.49
CA GLU A 128 -5.30 22.90 -57.53
C GLU A 128 -6.59 23.51 -56.95
N TYR A 129 -6.83 23.25 -55.66
CA TYR A 129 -7.96 23.81 -54.93
C TYR A 129 -7.73 25.29 -54.60
N ARG A 130 -8.55 26.17 -55.20
CA ARG A 130 -8.59 27.60 -54.85
C ARG A 130 -9.24 27.79 -53.47
N LYS A 131 -8.48 27.60 -52.40
CA LYS A 131 -8.93 27.69 -50.99
C LYS A 131 -9.82 28.91 -50.71
N GLN A 132 -9.48 30.07 -51.29
CA GLN A 132 -10.25 31.30 -51.13
C GLN A 132 -11.70 31.19 -51.63
N VAL A 133 -11.93 30.54 -52.78
CA VAL A 133 -13.28 30.35 -53.33
C VAL A 133 -14.08 29.43 -52.43
N TRP A 134 -13.47 28.35 -51.96
CA TRP A 134 -14.13 27.40 -51.05
C TRP A 134 -14.50 28.03 -49.72
N LEU A 135 -13.64 28.90 -49.17
CA LEU A 135 -13.95 29.65 -47.96
C LEU A 135 -15.11 30.63 -48.18
N GLN A 136 -15.12 31.33 -49.32
CA GLN A 136 -16.22 32.23 -49.68
C GLN A 136 -17.54 31.49 -49.87
N ASP A 137 -17.53 30.35 -50.57
CA ASP A 137 -18.72 29.52 -50.77
C ASP A 137 -19.21 28.91 -49.46
N TRP A 138 -18.29 28.49 -48.59
CA TRP A 138 -18.63 28.03 -47.24
C TRP A 138 -19.24 29.15 -46.38
N GLU A 139 -18.71 30.37 -46.48
CA GLU A 139 -19.24 31.53 -45.78
C GLU A 139 -20.64 31.90 -46.28
N ARG A 140 -20.85 31.96 -47.61
CA ARG A 140 -22.18 32.18 -48.22
C ARG A 140 -23.18 31.14 -47.75
N THR A 141 -22.78 29.86 -47.79
CA THR A 141 -23.62 28.74 -47.33
C THR A 141 -23.92 28.83 -45.84
N SER A 142 -22.94 29.27 -45.03
CA SER A 142 -23.11 29.43 -43.58
C SER A 142 -24.07 30.57 -43.24
N ARG A 143 -23.96 31.72 -43.92
CA ARG A 143 -24.89 32.85 -43.77
C ARG A 143 -26.30 32.47 -44.21
N LEU A 144 -26.45 31.84 -45.38
CA LEU A 144 -27.74 31.35 -45.85
C LEU A 144 -28.37 30.36 -44.86
N ARG A 145 -27.56 29.48 -44.27
CA ARG A 145 -28.02 28.55 -43.23
C ARG A 145 -28.49 29.30 -41.99
N GLU A 146 -27.79 30.34 -41.55
CA GLU A 146 -28.20 31.18 -40.42
C GLU A 146 -29.52 31.90 -40.73
N ASP A 147 -29.65 32.49 -41.92
CA ASP A 147 -30.83 33.23 -42.37
C ASP A 147 -32.08 32.33 -42.54
N ILE A 148 -31.92 31.11 -43.05
CA ILE A 148 -33.02 30.15 -43.23
C ILE A 148 -33.31 29.36 -41.94
N SER A 149 -32.39 29.37 -40.96
CA SER A 149 -32.60 28.62 -39.72
C SER A 149 -33.72 29.25 -38.88
N ARG A 150 -34.77 28.48 -38.61
CA ARG A 150 -35.85 28.86 -37.68
C ARG A 150 -35.37 29.00 -36.23
N TYR A 151 -34.24 28.37 -35.90
CA TYR A 151 -33.72 28.26 -34.54
C TYR A 151 -32.27 28.76 -34.50
N PRO A 152 -31.88 29.53 -33.47
CA PRO A 152 -30.54 30.09 -33.38
C PRO A 152 -29.49 28.97 -33.38
N PRO A 153 -28.35 29.16 -34.07
CA PRO A 153 -27.31 28.16 -34.11
C PRO A 153 -26.87 27.82 -32.70
N LEU A 154 -26.87 26.53 -32.36
CA LEU A 154 -26.32 26.05 -31.10
C LEU A 154 -24.87 26.51 -31.03
N SER A 155 -24.55 27.39 -30.07
CA SER A 155 -23.17 27.85 -29.83
C SER A 155 -22.25 26.63 -29.83
N ARG A 156 -21.08 26.69 -30.50
CA ARG A 156 -20.10 25.57 -30.52
C ARG A 156 -19.84 25.02 -29.11
N ASP A 157 -19.86 25.88 -28.10
CA ASP A 157 -19.71 25.52 -26.69
C ASP A 157 -20.84 24.63 -26.14
N LYS A 158 -22.06 24.70 -26.69
CA LYS A 158 -23.19 23.81 -26.33
C LYS A 158 -23.13 22.47 -27.08
N GLN A 159 -22.62 22.45 -28.32
CA GLN A 159 -22.36 21.19 -29.05
C GLN A 159 -21.22 20.38 -28.42
N VAL A 160 -20.13 21.04 -27.98
CA VAL A 160 -19.05 20.37 -27.24
C VAL A 160 -19.53 19.89 -25.88
N ARG A 161 -20.45 20.59 -25.20
CA ARG A 161 -21.07 20.11 -23.96
C ARG A 161 -21.89 18.83 -24.18
N ASN A 162 -22.67 18.76 -25.25
CA ASN A 162 -23.56 17.63 -25.57
C ASN A 162 -22.90 16.52 -26.41
N MET A 163 -21.62 16.63 -26.77
CA MET A 163 -20.88 15.57 -27.47
C MET A 163 -20.55 14.39 -26.51
N PRO A 164 -20.58 13.13 -26.98
CA PRO A 164 -20.03 12.00 -26.23
C PRO A 164 -18.56 12.26 -25.88
N LEU A 165 -18.12 11.86 -24.67
CA LEU A 165 -16.77 12.13 -24.17
C LEU A 165 -15.67 11.66 -25.15
N GLU A 166 -15.85 10.50 -25.79
CA GLU A 166 -14.89 9.94 -26.76
C GLU A 166 -14.56 10.92 -27.90
N LYS A 167 -15.55 11.68 -28.39
CA LYS A 167 -15.32 12.66 -29.46
C LYS A 167 -14.58 13.89 -28.96
N LYS A 168 -14.78 14.28 -27.69
CA LYS A 168 -14.06 15.42 -27.09
C LYS A 168 -12.58 15.09 -26.89
N GLU A 169 -12.30 13.88 -26.45
CA GLU A 169 -10.93 13.36 -26.26
C GLU A 169 -10.19 13.25 -27.60
N ALA A 170 -10.86 12.79 -28.65
CA ALA A 170 -10.27 12.72 -29.99
C ALA A 170 -9.90 14.12 -30.55
N ILE A 171 -10.76 15.12 -30.35
CA ILE A 171 -10.48 16.51 -30.80
C ILE A 171 -9.34 17.12 -29.99
N HIS A 172 -9.32 16.92 -28.67
CA HIS A 172 -8.22 17.38 -27.83
C HIS A 172 -6.90 16.72 -28.21
N SER A 173 -6.91 15.40 -28.43
CA SER A 173 -5.76 14.64 -28.89
C SER A 173 -5.23 15.15 -30.23
N PHE A 174 -6.13 15.41 -31.20
CA PHE A 174 -5.78 15.96 -32.51
C PHE A 174 -5.17 17.38 -32.41
N MET A 175 -5.78 18.27 -31.64
CA MET A 175 -5.27 19.63 -31.44
C MET A 175 -3.92 19.62 -30.73
N THR A 176 -3.73 18.69 -29.78
CA THR A 176 -2.46 18.53 -29.06
C THR A 176 -1.37 17.98 -29.98
N THR A 177 -1.69 16.96 -30.79
CA THR A 177 -0.73 16.41 -31.77
C THR A 177 -0.35 17.43 -32.84
N GLN A 178 -1.31 18.23 -33.32
CA GLN A 178 -1.02 19.30 -34.28
C GLN A 178 -0.11 20.39 -33.66
N LYS A 179 -0.35 20.78 -32.40
CA LYS A 179 0.48 21.75 -31.68
C LYS A 179 1.89 21.22 -31.37
N CYS A 180 2.01 19.93 -31.04
CA CYS A 180 3.30 19.27 -30.85
C CYS A 180 4.10 19.18 -32.16
N LEU A 181 3.44 18.90 -33.30
CA LEU A 181 4.06 18.90 -34.62
C LEU A 181 4.57 20.29 -35.01
N GLU A 182 3.78 21.34 -34.76
CA GLU A 182 4.21 22.72 -34.99
C GLU A 182 5.42 23.11 -34.12
N PHE A 183 5.46 22.64 -32.86
CA PHE A 183 6.58 22.88 -31.95
C PHE A 183 7.85 22.13 -32.38
N ALA A 184 7.73 20.87 -32.80
CA ALA A 184 8.86 20.06 -33.28
C ALA A 184 9.51 20.65 -34.55
N VAL A 185 8.70 21.15 -35.50
CA VAL A 185 9.20 21.84 -36.69
C VAL A 185 9.91 23.17 -36.33
N GLY A 186 9.46 23.85 -35.27
CA GLY A 186 10.12 25.05 -34.75
C GLY A 186 11.48 24.81 -34.10
N GLU A 187 11.64 23.71 -33.35
CA GLU A 187 12.92 23.32 -32.74
C GLU A 187 13.94 22.82 -33.77
N GLU A 188 13.52 22.09 -34.81
CA GLU A 188 14.39 21.65 -35.91
C GLU A 188 14.99 22.83 -36.70
N LEU A 189 14.24 23.90 -36.91
CA LEU A 189 14.75 25.12 -37.56
C LEU A 189 15.73 25.90 -36.66
N GLN A 190 15.53 25.91 -35.34
CA GLN A 190 16.47 26.54 -34.40
C GLN A 190 17.78 25.75 -34.24
N THR A 191 17.72 24.42 -34.27
CA THR A 191 18.91 23.55 -34.24
C THR A 191 19.70 23.60 -35.55
N GLU A 192 19.05 23.71 -36.71
CA GLU A 192 19.77 23.94 -37.97
C GLU A 192 20.43 25.34 -38.06
N LEU A 193 19.79 26.39 -37.52
CA LEU A 193 20.36 27.74 -37.49
C LEU A 193 21.53 27.87 -36.51
N SER A 194 21.50 27.17 -35.37
CA SER A 194 22.61 27.13 -34.42
C SER A 194 23.76 26.23 -34.90
N PHE A 195 23.49 25.16 -35.65
CA PHE A 195 24.53 24.33 -36.27
C PHE A 195 25.25 25.02 -37.45
N LYS A 196 24.58 25.95 -38.16
CA LYS A 196 25.23 26.81 -39.17
C LYS A 196 26.10 27.92 -38.56
N ARG A 197 25.79 28.36 -37.33
CA ARG A 197 26.55 29.41 -36.63
C ARG A 197 27.89 28.91 -36.07
N ASN A 198 27.97 27.64 -35.67
CA ASN A 198 29.18 27.00 -35.12
C ASN A 198 30.11 26.37 -36.19
N ARG A 199 29.90 26.64 -37.49
CA ARG A 199 30.79 26.18 -38.58
C ARG A 199 31.61 27.32 -39.21
N PHE A 200 31.52 28.53 -38.66
CA PHE A 200 32.24 29.73 -39.11
C PHE A 200 33.05 30.37 -37.97
N GLU A 201 33.63 29.54 -37.09
CA GLU A 201 34.74 29.91 -36.20
C GLU A 201 35.87 28.89 -36.37
#